data_AF-A0A9W9YXQ7-F1
#
_entry.id   AF-A0A9W9YXQ7-F1
#
_cell.length_a   1.000
_cell.length_b   1.000
_cell.length_c   1.000
_cell.angle_alpha   90.00
_cell.angle_beta   90.00
_cell.angle_gamma   90.00
#
_symmetry.space_group_name_H-M   'P 1'
#
loop_
_entity.id
_entity.type
_entity.pdbx_description
1 polymer ?
#
loop_
_entity_poly.entity_id
_entity_poly.type
_entity_poly.pdbx_seq_one_letter_code
_entity_poly.pdbx_strand_id
1 'polypeptide(L)'
;MELTTGWSLNNICTEQYYQVFSRNIYNNNLTLTGSSGNSTKSSTGPLVPLNLSCDWLITVPEGNIVKLSFDKFSLEESTTSGCTRDYVDVLDGNSSFSQSRGRFCGYTELPKDIRSSGRYMRVRFISDWLYTYYEGFKATFVAEDKTICPYHRQFVTAFSSHNTTLTSPYYPMNPANDLDCTWVLAVDSDLSSDGYIVKVTFSVLELECEDSLKFYDGNNNTVSRLLGSYCNVHPEVIYSTGHTCM
;
A
#
# COMPACT_ATOMS: atom_id res chain seq x y z
N MET A 1 5.37 19.65 24.05
CA MET A 1 4.88 18.68 25.03
C MET A 1 4.22 17.58 24.22
N GLU A 2 5.02 16.61 23.79
CA GLU A 2 4.57 15.50 22.93
C GLU A 2 3.82 14.49 23.80
N LEU A 3 2.56 14.23 23.45
CA LEU A 3 1.79 13.17 24.06
C LEU A 3 2.10 11.87 23.31
N THR A 4 3.05 11.12 23.85
CA THR A 4 3.18 9.68 23.61
C THR A 4 1.84 9.03 23.93
N THR A 5 1.15 8.49 22.92
CA THR A 5 0.00 7.62 23.16
C THR A 5 0.18 6.31 22.40
N GLY A 6 0.84 5.37 23.07
CA GLY A 6 0.69 3.95 22.73
C GLY A 6 -0.72 3.52 23.10
N TRP A 7 -1.58 3.36 22.10
CA TRP A 7 -2.92 2.81 22.29
C TRP A 7 -2.92 1.33 21.95
N SER A 8 -2.94 0.47 22.96
CA SER A 8 -3.36 -0.92 22.82
C SER A 8 -4.88 -0.97 22.96
N LEU A 9 -5.62 -0.75 21.87
CA LEU A 9 -7.04 -1.09 21.84
C LEU A 9 -7.17 -2.60 21.63
N ASN A 10 -7.58 -3.32 22.67
CA ASN A 10 -8.04 -4.70 22.59
C ASN A 10 -9.26 -4.76 21.65
N ASN A 11 -9.02 -4.99 20.37
CA ASN A 11 -10.01 -4.94 19.30
C ASN A 11 -10.31 -6.36 18.84
N ILE A 12 -11.23 -6.98 19.55
CA ILE A 12 -11.54 -8.40 19.42
C ILE A 12 -12.74 -8.56 18.48
N CYS A 13 -12.52 -9.19 17.32
CA CYS A 13 -13.60 -9.84 16.57
C CYS A 13 -13.88 -11.19 17.24
N THR A 14 -14.88 -11.27 18.12
CA THR A 14 -15.32 -12.54 18.71
C THR A 14 -16.82 -12.70 18.61
N GLU A 15 -17.26 -13.89 18.22
CA GLU A 15 -18.39 -14.54 18.85
C GLU A 15 -17.89 -15.22 20.13
N GLN A 16 -18.42 -14.84 21.29
CA GLN A 16 -18.39 -15.74 22.44
C GLN A 16 -19.79 -16.34 22.59
N TYR A 17 -19.83 -17.65 22.36
CA TYR A 17 -20.88 -18.61 22.72
C TYR A 17 -22.02 -18.03 23.55
N TYR A 18 -23.23 -18.06 22.99
CA TYR A 18 -24.51 -17.94 23.69
C TYR A 18 -24.50 -16.94 24.86
N GLN A 19 -24.42 -15.66 24.55
CA GLN A 19 -25.41 -14.66 24.98
C GLN A 19 -25.34 -13.50 24.00
N VAL A 20 -26.51 -13.16 23.44
CA VAL A 20 -26.69 -11.96 22.63
C VAL A 20 -26.25 -10.76 23.48
N PHE A 21 -25.07 -10.20 23.20
CA PHE A 21 -24.72 -8.88 23.70
C PHE A 21 -25.50 -7.86 22.86
N SER A 22 -26.75 -7.63 23.23
CA SER A 22 -27.69 -6.72 22.58
C SER A 22 -27.30 -5.24 22.66
N ARG A 23 -26.03 -4.89 22.96
CA ARG A 23 -25.55 -3.51 23.16
C ARG A 23 -24.09 -3.24 22.75
N ASN A 24 -23.47 -4.02 21.86
CA ASN A 24 -22.22 -3.59 21.22
C ASN A 24 -22.40 -3.35 19.72
N ILE A 25 -22.90 -2.16 19.38
CA ILE A 25 -23.23 -1.73 18.01
C ILE A 25 -22.01 -1.51 17.10
N TYR A 26 -20.78 -1.68 17.60
CA TYR A 26 -19.54 -1.39 16.88
C TYR A 26 -18.77 -2.63 16.38
N ASN A 27 -19.29 -3.84 16.60
CA ASN A 27 -18.57 -5.07 16.22
C ASN A 27 -18.41 -5.21 14.68
N ASN A 28 -19.31 -4.62 13.90
CA ASN A 28 -19.31 -4.71 12.43
C ASN A 28 -18.66 -3.50 11.73
N ASN A 29 -18.14 -2.52 12.48
CA ASN A 29 -17.58 -1.29 11.91
C ASN A 29 -16.65 -0.62 12.92
N LEU A 30 -15.53 -1.27 13.20
CA LEU A 30 -14.55 -0.78 14.17
C LEU A 30 -13.65 0.27 13.50
N THR A 31 -13.53 1.45 14.10
CA THR A 31 -12.65 2.50 13.58
C THR A 31 -11.32 2.51 14.34
N LEU A 32 -10.22 2.33 13.62
CA LEU A 32 -8.85 2.45 14.11
C LEU A 32 -8.28 3.79 13.67
N THR A 33 -7.75 4.59 14.60
CA THR A 33 -7.18 5.91 14.29
C THR A 33 -5.83 6.10 14.96
N GLY A 34 -4.88 6.76 14.30
CA GLY A 34 -3.56 7.06 14.88
C GLY A 34 -2.44 7.00 13.85
N SER A 35 -1.20 7.10 14.32
CA SER A 35 0.01 6.97 13.50
C SER A 35 0.50 5.53 13.36
N SER A 36 0.04 4.63 14.23
CA SER A 36 0.24 3.18 14.12
C SER A 36 -0.77 2.43 14.96
N GLY A 37 -0.96 1.14 14.70
CA GLY A 37 -1.81 0.28 15.51
C GLY A 37 -1.78 -1.17 15.09
N ASN A 38 -2.26 -2.04 15.97
CA ASN A 38 -2.29 -3.49 15.75
C ASN A 38 -3.75 -3.96 15.73
N SER A 39 -4.13 -4.81 14.77
CA SER A 39 -5.34 -5.62 14.89
C SER A 39 -5.02 -6.87 15.70
N THR A 40 -5.79 -7.11 16.76
CA THR A 40 -5.65 -8.34 17.55
C THR A 40 -6.41 -9.48 16.91
N LYS A 41 -5.79 -10.65 16.97
CA LYS A 41 -6.24 -11.98 16.53
C LYS A 41 -7.76 -12.18 16.65
N SER A 42 -8.36 -12.75 15.61
CA SER A 42 -9.72 -13.31 15.66
C SER A 42 -9.72 -14.54 16.59
N SER A 43 -10.06 -14.31 17.86
CA SER A 43 -10.23 -15.29 18.95
C SER A 43 -8.99 -15.86 19.68
N THR A 44 -9.19 -16.09 20.99
CA THR A 44 -8.30 -16.83 21.89
C THR A 44 -8.51 -18.34 21.71
N GLY A 45 -7.93 -18.88 20.64
CA GLY A 45 -7.90 -20.31 20.33
C GLY A 45 -7.20 -20.54 18.98
N PRO A 46 -6.95 -21.79 18.56
CA PRO A 46 -6.34 -22.08 17.26
C PRO A 46 -7.33 -22.03 16.07
N LEU A 47 -8.54 -21.46 16.23
CA LEU A 47 -9.61 -21.56 15.23
C LEU A 47 -10.19 -20.19 14.84
N VAL A 48 -10.36 -19.97 13.54
CA VAL A 48 -11.16 -18.88 12.97
C VAL A 48 -12.66 -19.12 13.28
N PRO A 49 -13.40 -18.12 13.82
CA PRO A 49 -14.84 -18.23 14.01
C PRO A 49 -15.59 -18.31 12.67
N LEU A 50 -16.68 -19.05 12.64
CA LEU A 50 -17.52 -19.26 11.45
C LEU A 50 -18.51 -18.11 11.24
N ASN A 51 -18.92 -17.89 9.99
CA ASN A 51 -19.91 -16.89 9.57
C ASN A 51 -19.61 -15.47 10.09
N LEU A 52 -18.33 -15.15 10.25
CA LEU A 52 -17.91 -13.88 10.80
C LEU A 52 -17.86 -12.84 9.68
N SER A 53 -18.35 -11.64 9.98
CA SER A 53 -18.21 -10.47 9.12
C SER A 53 -17.66 -9.33 9.95
N CYS A 54 -16.36 -9.08 9.79
CA CYS A 54 -15.66 -8.01 10.45
C CYS A 54 -15.28 -6.95 9.44
N ASP A 55 -15.41 -5.68 9.84
CA ASP A 55 -15.05 -4.57 8.99
C ASP A 55 -14.43 -3.46 9.84
N TRP A 56 -13.21 -3.09 9.49
CA TRP A 56 -12.38 -2.13 10.18
C TRP A 56 -12.08 -0.94 9.27
N LEU A 57 -12.34 0.28 9.75
CA LEU A 57 -11.91 1.52 9.09
C LEU A 57 -10.66 2.06 9.76
N ILE A 58 -9.53 2.05 9.06
CA ILE A 58 -8.29 2.70 9.48
C ILE A 58 -8.30 4.14 8.98
N THR A 59 -8.03 5.09 9.87
CA THR A 59 -7.90 6.51 9.55
C THR A 59 -6.59 7.06 10.13
N VAL A 60 -5.71 7.56 9.27
CA VAL A 60 -4.45 8.22 9.67
C VAL A 60 -4.61 9.76 9.63
N PRO A 61 -3.66 10.54 10.18
CA PRO A 61 -3.68 12.00 10.08
C PRO A 61 -3.81 12.52 8.64
N GLU A 62 -4.26 13.76 8.47
CA GLU A 62 -4.26 14.40 7.16
C GLU A 62 -2.83 14.57 6.64
N GLY A 63 -2.65 14.41 5.32
CA GLY A 63 -1.31 14.39 4.72
C GLY A 63 -0.63 13.02 4.76
N ASN A 64 -1.20 12.01 5.43
CA ASN A 64 -0.67 10.65 5.47
C ASN A 64 -1.50 9.65 4.64
N ILE A 65 -0.89 8.52 4.34
CA ILE A 65 -1.52 7.29 3.84
C ILE A 65 -1.35 6.17 4.86
N VAL A 66 -2.17 5.13 4.75
CA VAL A 66 -2.09 3.92 5.58
C VAL A 66 -1.18 2.92 4.87
N LYS A 67 -0.15 2.43 5.55
CA LYS A 67 0.54 1.18 5.20
C LYS A 67 0.07 0.08 6.14
N LEU A 68 -0.40 -1.03 5.58
CA LEU A 68 -0.88 -2.23 6.28
C LEU A 68 0.07 -3.40 6.00
N SER A 69 0.53 -4.04 7.07
CA SER A 69 1.45 -5.18 7.03
C SER A 69 0.85 -6.35 7.79
N PHE A 70 0.99 -7.57 7.26
CA PHE A 70 0.52 -8.79 7.93
C PHE A 70 1.67 -9.48 8.67
N ASP A 71 1.55 -9.59 10.00
CA ASP A 71 2.50 -10.33 10.83
C ASP A 71 2.22 -11.84 10.80
N LYS A 72 0.96 -12.20 10.59
CA LYS A 72 0.46 -13.57 10.50
C LYS A 72 -0.69 -13.63 9.53
N PHE A 73 -0.75 -14.68 8.72
CA PHE A 73 -1.85 -14.92 7.81
C PHE A 73 -2.05 -16.42 7.62
N SER A 74 -3.20 -16.92 8.06
CA SER A 74 -3.60 -18.32 7.95
C SER A 74 -5.11 -18.34 7.84
N LEU A 75 -5.61 -18.48 6.61
CA LEU A 75 -7.03 -18.61 6.28
C LEU A 75 -7.22 -19.80 5.35
N GLU A 76 -8.48 -20.22 5.20
CA GLU A 76 -8.82 -21.25 4.24
C GLU A 76 -8.39 -20.86 2.82
N GLU A 77 -7.71 -21.80 2.16
CA GLU A 77 -7.37 -21.65 0.75
C GLU A 77 -8.61 -21.89 -0.12
N SER A 78 -8.85 -20.99 -1.06
CA SER A 78 -9.94 -21.13 -2.02
C SER A 78 -9.49 -21.97 -3.21
N THR A 79 -10.23 -23.04 -3.52
CA THR A 79 -9.97 -23.89 -4.70
C THR A 79 -10.30 -23.20 -6.02
N THR A 80 -11.01 -22.07 -5.97
CA THR A 80 -11.30 -21.18 -7.10
C THR A 80 -10.49 -19.89 -7.00
N SER A 81 -10.16 -19.27 -8.13
CA SER A 81 -9.53 -17.96 -8.16
C SER A 81 -10.42 -16.92 -7.45
N GLY A 82 -9.82 -16.05 -6.63
CA GLY A 82 -10.50 -14.90 -6.02
C GLY A 82 -11.01 -15.06 -4.59
N CYS A 83 -10.54 -16.05 -3.82
CA CYS A 83 -10.74 -16.15 -2.37
C CYS A 83 -12.20 -16.01 -1.93
N THR A 84 -13.03 -17.01 -2.22
CA THR A 84 -14.50 -16.92 -2.04
C THR A 84 -15.03 -17.50 -0.73
N ARG A 85 -14.18 -18.18 0.06
CA ARG A 85 -14.52 -18.73 1.39
C ARG A 85 -14.10 -17.74 2.47
N ASP A 86 -13.08 -18.08 3.24
CA ASP A 86 -12.46 -17.17 4.20
C ASP A 86 -11.51 -16.21 3.48
N TYR A 87 -11.69 -14.91 3.69
CA TYR A 87 -10.81 -13.92 3.08
C TYR A 87 -10.72 -12.61 3.84
N VAL A 88 -9.59 -11.93 3.62
CA VAL A 88 -9.42 -10.50 3.93
C VAL A 88 -9.44 -9.71 2.63
N ASP A 89 -10.33 -8.72 2.54
CA ASP A 89 -10.41 -7.76 1.45
C ASP A 89 -9.94 -6.39 1.97
N VAL A 90 -8.95 -5.80 1.31
CA VAL A 90 -8.40 -4.48 1.68
C VAL A 90 -8.87 -3.45 0.67
N LEU A 91 -9.66 -2.49 1.13
CA LEU A 91 -10.33 -1.48 0.32
C LEU A 91 -9.66 -0.10 0.51
N ASP A 92 -9.45 0.61 -0.59
CA ASP A 92 -8.83 1.92 -0.60
C ASP A 92 -9.85 3.05 -0.41
N GLY A 93 -9.99 3.49 0.83
CA GLY A 93 -10.90 4.56 1.23
C GLY A 93 -11.76 4.20 2.44
N ASN A 94 -12.77 5.02 2.72
CA ASN A 94 -13.64 4.88 3.89
C ASN A 94 -14.94 4.11 3.64
N SER A 95 -15.26 3.83 2.37
CA SER A 95 -16.52 3.22 1.95
C SER A 95 -16.39 1.70 1.82
N SER A 96 -17.49 0.98 2.09
CA SER A 96 -17.58 -0.46 1.80
C SER A 96 -17.52 -0.79 0.30
N PHE A 97 -17.71 0.22 -0.57
CA PHE A 97 -17.64 0.17 -2.02
C PHE A 97 -16.34 0.75 -2.59
N SER A 98 -15.38 1.11 -1.74
CA SER A 98 -14.05 1.55 -2.16
C SER A 98 -13.37 0.49 -3.03
N GLN A 99 -12.45 0.94 -3.89
CA GLN A 99 -11.71 0.02 -4.77
C GLN A 99 -10.92 -1.00 -3.93
N SER A 100 -11.07 -2.29 -4.22
CA SER A 100 -10.25 -3.34 -3.61
C SER A 100 -8.81 -3.23 -4.11
N ARG A 101 -7.87 -3.22 -3.16
CA ARG A 101 -6.42 -3.32 -3.37
C ARG A 101 -5.95 -4.77 -3.37
N GLY A 102 -6.82 -5.70 -2.99
CA GLY A 102 -6.56 -7.12 -3.01
C GLY A 102 -7.47 -7.87 -2.07
N ARG A 103 -7.77 -9.11 -2.47
CA ARG A 103 -8.44 -10.09 -1.63
C ARG A 103 -7.51 -11.27 -1.41
N PHE A 104 -7.33 -11.62 -0.13
CA PHE A 104 -6.30 -12.55 0.32
C PHE A 104 -6.92 -13.70 1.10
N CYS A 105 -6.39 -14.90 0.89
CA CYS A 105 -6.76 -16.15 1.55
C CYS A 105 -5.58 -17.13 1.46
N GLY A 106 -5.69 -18.30 2.10
CA GLY A 106 -4.60 -19.27 2.19
C GLY A 106 -3.67 -19.04 3.40
N TYR A 107 -2.64 -19.87 3.48
CA TYR A 107 -1.82 -20.02 4.68
C TYR A 107 -0.32 -20.24 4.41
N THR A 108 0.11 -20.25 3.15
CA THR A 108 1.49 -20.58 2.75
C THR A 108 2.38 -19.34 2.64
N GLU A 109 1.83 -18.18 2.26
CA GLU A 109 2.56 -16.93 2.09
C GLU A 109 1.83 -15.77 2.77
N LEU A 110 2.62 -14.82 3.29
CA LEU A 110 2.07 -13.56 3.80
C LEU A 110 1.71 -12.64 2.63
N PRO A 111 0.55 -11.95 2.66
CA PRO A 111 0.28 -10.87 1.73
C PRO A 111 1.37 -9.80 1.83
N LYS A 112 1.78 -9.26 0.68
CA LYS A 112 2.68 -8.10 0.63
C LYS A 112 2.03 -6.88 1.29
N ASP A 113 2.87 -5.95 1.74
CA ASP A 113 2.42 -4.69 2.32
C ASP A 113 1.46 -3.95 1.37
N ILE A 114 0.32 -3.51 1.91
CA ILE A 114 -0.71 -2.79 1.16
C ILE A 114 -0.77 -1.36 1.63
N ARG A 115 -0.89 -0.43 0.69
CA ARG A 115 -0.95 1.01 0.97
C ARG A 115 -2.22 1.62 0.37
N SER A 116 -2.78 2.62 1.05
CA SER A 116 -3.93 3.39 0.56
C SER A 116 -3.50 4.60 -0.28
N SER A 117 -4.40 5.12 -1.10
CA SER A 117 -4.19 6.36 -1.87
C SER A 117 -4.42 7.64 -1.05
N GLY A 118 -5.05 7.51 0.11
CA GLY A 118 -5.34 8.60 1.02
C GLY A 118 -5.35 8.14 2.47
N ARG A 119 -5.85 9.00 3.35
CA ARG A 119 -5.81 8.78 4.80
C ARG A 119 -6.71 7.66 5.34
N TYR A 120 -7.46 6.99 4.47
CA TYR A 120 -8.45 5.98 4.84
C TYR A 120 -8.14 4.65 4.17
N MET A 121 -8.21 3.56 4.92
CA MET A 121 -8.16 2.19 4.43
C MET A 121 -9.20 1.37 5.18
N ARG A 122 -9.95 0.54 4.48
CA ARG A 122 -10.96 -0.33 5.10
C ARG A 122 -10.56 -1.78 4.92
N VAL A 123 -10.44 -2.53 6.01
CA VAL A 123 -10.08 -3.95 6.01
C VAL A 123 -11.34 -4.74 6.34
N ARG A 124 -11.74 -5.67 5.48
CA ARG A 124 -12.90 -6.52 5.70
C ARG A 124 -12.46 -7.96 5.79
N PHE A 125 -12.90 -8.67 6.83
CA PHE A 125 -12.71 -10.10 6.97
C PHE A 125 -14.06 -10.82 6.94
N ILE A 126 -14.18 -11.81 6.07
CA ILE A 126 -15.34 -12.69 5.96
C ILE A 126 -14.87 -14.13 6.19
N SER A 127 -15.61 -14.88 7.00
CA SER A 127 -15.48 -16.34 7.08
C SER A 127 -16.78 -17.04 6.72
N ASP A 128 -16.67 -18.28 6.23
CA ASP A 128 -17.82 -19.11 5.90
C ASP A 128 -18.26 -20.01 7.07
N TRP A 129 -19.20 -20.93 6.82
CA TRP A 129 -19.79 -21.81 7.83
C TRP A 129 -19.05 -23.14 7.98
N LEU A 130 -17.97 -23.37 7.25
CA LEU A 130 -17.21 -24.61 7.26
C LEU A 130 -16.13 -24.58 8.33
N TYR A 131 -16.17 -25.58 9.21
CA TYR A 131 -15.14 -25.74 10.25
C TYR A 131 -13.76 -25.98 9.63
N THR A 132 -12.85 -25.06 9.89
CA THR A 132 -11.46 -25.14 9.45
C THR A 132 -10.50 -24.80 10.59
N TYR A 133 -9.33 -25.44 10.59
CA TYR A 133 -8.29 -25.27 11.61
C TYR A 133 -7.26 -24.21 11.19
N TYR A 134 -7.70 -22.96 11.06
CA TYR A 134 -6.81 -21.84 10.72
C TYR A 134 -6.68 -20.84 11.87
N GLU A 135 -5.51 -20.19 11.96
CA GLU A 135 -5.21 -19.28 13.07
C GLU A 135 -5.74 -17.85 12.87
N GLY A 136 -6.24 -17.54 11.66
CA GLY A 136 -6.65 -16.21 11.25
C GLY A 136 -5.48 -15.36 10.81
N PHE A 137 -5.61 -14.05 10.96
CA PHE A 137 -4.55 -13.10 10.60
C PHE A 137 -4.27 -12.12 11.74
N LYS A 138 -3.08 -11.54 11.70
CA LYS A 138 -2.68 -10.40 12.51
C LYS A 138 -2.07 -9.37 11.58
N ALA A 139 -2.56 -8.14 11.63
CA ALA A 139 -2.03 -7.05 10.84
C ALA A 139 -1.67 -5.85 11.72
N THR A 140 -0.73 -5.06 11.24
CA THR A 140 -0.36 -3.77 11.83
C THR A 140 -0.49 -2.70 10.77
N PHE A 141 -0.73 -1.47 11.19
CA PHE A 141 -0.69 -0.34 10.29
C PHE A 141 0.22 0.75 10.83
N VAL A 142 0.77 1.54 9.91
CA VAL A 142 1.49 2.77 10.19
C VAL A 142 1.02 3.88 9.25
N ALA A 143 1.09 5.12 9.71
CA ALA A 143 0.88 6.30 8.90
C ALA A 143 2.18 6.64 8.17
N GLU A 144 2.17 6.54 6.85
CA GLU A 144 3.26 7.03 6.00
C GLU A 144 2.90 8.41 5.48
N ASP A 145 3.87 9.31 5.41
CA ASP A 145 3.62 10.66 4.88
C ASP A 145 3.42 10.60 3.36
N LYS A 146 2.27 11.10 2.90
CA LYS A 146 1.87 11.10 1.47
C LYS A 146 2.81 11.94 0.62
N THR A 147 3.52 12.90 1.23
CA THR A 147 4.40 13.84 0.53
C THR A 147 5.75 13.24 0.15
N ILE A 148 6.08 12.07 0.73
CA ILE A 148 7.42 11.47 0.62
C ILE A 148 7.50 10.61 -0.64
N CYS A 149 6.48 9.79 -0.90
CA CYS A 149 6.17 9.25 -2.22
C CYS A 149 4.65 9.28 -2.40
N PRO A 150 4.11 10.15 -3.27
CA PRO A 150 2.70 10.07 -3.55
C PRO A 150 2.41 8.69 -4.15
N TYR A 151 1.46 7.96 -3.56
CA TYR A 151 0.94 6.68 -4.06
C TYR A 151 0.32 6.77 -5.47
N HIS A 152 0.34 7.97 -6.05
CA HIS A 152 -0.06 8.29 -7.39
C HIS A 152 1.14 8.91 -8.12
N ARG A 153 1.25 8.63 -9.42
CA ARG A 153 2.20 9.24 -10.35
C ARG A 153 2.37 10.75 -10.07
N GLN A 154 3.55 11.17 -9.64
CA GLN A 154 3.90 12.59 -9.51
C GLN A 154 4.32 13.12 -10.88
N PHE A 155 3.62 14.14 -11.37
CA PHE A 155 3.99 14.78 -12.63
C PHE A 155 5.08 15.83 -12.41
N VAL A 156 6.15 15.74 -13.18
CA VAL A 156 7.29 16.66 -13.14
C VAL A 156 7.49 17.22 -14.54
N THR A 157 7.46 18.55 -14.66
CA THR A 157 7.68 19.21 -15.95
C THR A 157 9.18 19.34 -16.24
N ALA A 158 9.56 18.95 -17.46
CA ALA A 158 10.89 19.13 -18.03
C ALA A 158 10.89 20.33 -18.99
N PHE A 159 11.78 21.29 -18.71
CA PHE A 159 11.92 22.53 -19.48
C PHE A 159 13.14 22.47 -20.39
N SER A 160 13.11 23.18 -21.52
CA SER A 160 14.29 23.31 -22.40
C SER A 160 15.30 24.35 -21.88
N SER A 161 14.85 25.33 -21.09
CA SER A 161 15.66 26.44 -20.60
C SER A 161 16.50 26.13 -19.36
N HIS A 162 16.11 25.10 -18.59
CA HIS A 162 16.76 24.75 -17.32
C HIS A 162 16.40 23.33 -16.89
N ASN A 163 17.30 22.72 -16.13
CA ASN A 163 17.13 21.37 -15.61
C ASN A 163 16.23 21.37 -14.36
N THR A 164 15.27 20.45 -14.32
CA THR A 164 14.52 20.12 -13.10
C THR A 164 15.25 19.00 -12.36
N THR A 165 15.58 19.21 -11.09
CA THR A 165 16.25 18.19 -10.27
C THR A 165 15.20 17.34 -9.55
N LEU A 166 15.34 16.02 -9.66
CA LEU A 166 14.57 15.05 -8.90
C LEU A 166 15.48 14.38 -7.88
N THR A 167 15.00 14.25 -6.65
CA THR A 167 15.71 13.56 -5.56
C THR A 167 14.89 12.39 -5.07
N SER A 168 15.57 11.32 -4.66
CA SER A 168 14.91 10.28 -3.89
C SER A 168 14.34 10.88 -2.58
N PRO A 169 13.27 10.28 -2.04
CA PRO A 169 12.73 10.72 -0.77
C PRO A 169 13.77 10.62 0.34
N TYR A 170 13.78 11.61 1.23
CA TYR A 170 14.74 11.78 2.33
C TYR A 170 16.19 12.07 1.95
N TYR A 171 16.56 12.13 0.66
CA TYR A 171 17.92 12.51 0.25
C TYR A 171 18.36 13.83 0.91
N PRO A 172 19.58 13.91 1.49
CA PRO A 172 20.68 12.95 1.39
C PRO A 172 20.70 11.86 2.49
N MET A 173 19.67 11.78 3.34
CA MET A 173 19.54 10.69 4.30
C MET A 173 19.06 9.41 3.60
N ASN A 174 19.32 8.25 4.21
CA ASN A 174 18.87 6.98 3.64
C ASN A 174 17.34 6.96 3.50
N PRO A 175 16.83 6.47 2.36
CA PRO A 175 15.40 6.30 2.18
C PRO A 175 14.84 5.34 3.22
N ALA A 176 13.56 5.52 3.57
CA ALA A 176 12.84 4.51 4.33
C ALA A 176 12.78 3.21 3.50
N ASN A 177 12.76 2.06 4.16
CA ASN A 177 12.65 0.78 3.48
C ASN A 177 11.28 0.64 2.78
N ASP A 178 11.26 -0.07 1.64
CA ASP A 178 10.04 -0.44 0.91
C ASP A 178 9.26 0.76 0.32
N LEU A 179 9.98 1.77 -0.20
CA LEU A 179 9.38 2.88 -0.93
C LEU A 179 9.13 2.51 -2.40
N ASP A 180 7.87 2.62 -2.85
CA ASP A 180 7.47 2.46 -4.26
C ASP A 180 7.02 3.82 -4.81
N CYS A 181 7.96 4.51 -5.45
CA CYS A 181 7.81 5.90 -5.88
C CYS A 181 7.80 5.97 -7.39
N THR A 182 6.83 6.70 -7.93
CA THR A 182 6.65 6.82 -9.36
C THR A 182 6.54 8.29 -9.76
N TRP A 183 7.42 8.71 -10.66
CA TRP A 183 7.38 10.02 -11.30
C TRP A 183 6.99 9.87 -12.76
N VAL A 184 6.35 10.89 -13.32
CA VAL A 184 6.12 11.03 -14.75
C VAL A 184 6.73 12.35 -15.17
N LEU A 185 7.87 12.26 -15.83
CA LEU A 185 8.55 13.38 -16.44
C LEU A 185 7.85 13.69 -17.76
N ALA A 186 7.36 14.92 -17.93
CA ALA A 186 6.71 15.36 -19.14
C ALA A 186 7.38 16.64 -19.66
N VAL A 187 7.68 16.68 -20.95
CA VAL A 187 8.10 17.92 -21.62
C VAL A 187 6.99 18.97 -21.42
N ASP A 188 7.40 20.21 -21.20
CA ASP A 188 6.49 21.35 -21.13
C ASP A 188 5.48 21.34 -22.30
N SER A 189 4.21 21.57 -22.00
CA SER A 189 3.14 21.50 -22.99
C SER A 189 3.38 22.44 -24.17
N ASP A 190 4.01 23.58 -23.93
CA ASP A 190 4.29 24.60 -24.94
C ASP A 190 5.37 24.13 -25.94
N LEU A 191 6.13 23.09 -25.59
CA LEU A 191 7.21 22.53 -26.40
C LEU A 191 6.86 21.15 -27.00
N SER A 192 5.67 20.64 -26.71
CA SER A 192 5.25 19.28 -27.10
C SER A 192 5.02 19.11 -28.61
N SER A 193 4.90 20.18 -29.37
CA SER A 193 4.85 20.15 -30.84
C SER A 193 6.22 20.12 -31.52
N ASP A 194 7.29 20.43 -30.77
CA ASP A 194 8.58 20.80 -31.32
C ASP A 194 9.58 19.63 -31.30
N GLY A 195 9.09 18.41 -31.03
CA GLY A 195 9.89 17.18 -31.05
C GLY A 195 10.87 17.03 -29.88
N TYR A 196 10.69 17.79 -28.81
CA TYR A 196 11.49 17.65 -27.60
C TYR A 196 11.24 16.30 -26.92
N ILE A 197 12.31 15.72 -26.38
CA ILE A 197 12.28 14.48 -25.63
C ILE A 197 12.83 14.72 -24.22
N VAL A 198 12.52 13.80 -23.30
CA VAL A 198 13.04 13.83 -21.94
C VAL A 198 14.46 13.26 -21.93
N LYS A 199 15.39 14.02 -21.35
CA LYS A 199 16.75 13.59 -21.05
C LYS A 199 16.92 13.52 -19.53
N VAL A 200 17.35 12.37 -19.02
CA VAL A 200 17.66 12.17 -17.60
C VAL A 200 19.15 11.96 -17.44
N THR A 201 19.74 12.67 -16.48
CA THR A 201 21.16 12.58 -16.10
C THR A 201 21.26 12.38 -14.60
N PHE A 202 22.24 11.61 -14.15
CA PHE A 202 22.46 11.33 -12.74
C PHE A 202 23.56 12.23 -12.18
N SER A 203 23.28 12.90 -11.06
CA SER A 203 24.33 13.58 -10.29
C SER A 203 24.95 12.64 -9.26
N VAL A 204 24.11 11.80 -8.63
CA VAL A 204 24.48 10.76 -7.67
C VAL A 204 23.47 9.61 -7.85
N LEU A 205 23.94 8.37 -7.84
CA LEU A 205 23.09 7.19 -7.74
C LEU A 205 23.80 6.13 -6.91
N GLU A 206 23.26 5.86 -5.73
CA GLU A 206 23.72 4.82 -4.82
C GLU A 206 22.45 4.06 -4.37
N LEU A 207 22.37 2.78 -4.69
CA LEU A 207 21.21 1.94 -4.39
C LEU A 207 21.69 0.61 -3.81
N GLU A 208 20.87 -0.11 -3.08
CA GLU A 208 21.18 -1.50 -2.75
C GLU A 208 20.60 -2.41 -3.85
N CYS A 209 21.20 -3.58 -4.12
CA CYS A 209 20.69 -4.49 -5.17
C CYS A 209 19.35 -5.16 -4.83
N GLU A 210 18.84 -4.90 -3.63
CA GLU A 210 17.46 -5.20 -3.23
C GLU A 210 16.48 -4.11 -3.70
N ASP A 211 16.99 -2.90 -4.00
CA ASP A 211 16.25 -1.79 -4.58
C ASP A 211 16.41 -1.75 -6.11
N SER A 212 15.48 -1.07 -6.79
CA SER A 212 15.61 -0.84 -8.22
C SER A 212 15.00 0.48 -8.65
N LEU A 213 15.73 1.23 -9.48
CA LEU A 213 15.24 2.39 -10.21
C LEU A 213 15.02 2.02 -11.68
N LYS A 214 13.78 2.13 -12.15
CA LYS A 214 13.36 1.74 -13.50
C LYS A 214 12.92 2.96 -14.29
N PHE A 215 13.22 2.96 -15.58
CA PHE A 215 12.80 3.99 -16.51
C PHE A 215 11.99 3.38 -17.65
N TYR A 216 10.86 3.98 -17.96
CA TYR A 216 9.94 3.58 -19.01
C TYR A 216 9.75 4.71 -20.03
N ASP A 217 9.68 4.32 -21.30
CA ASP A 217 9.50 5.22 -22.43
C ASP A 217 8.01 5.53 -22.63
N GLY A 218 7.50 6.47 -21.85
CA GLY A 218 6.10 6.86 -21.80
C GLY A 218 5.64 7.15 -20.38
N ASN A 219 4.33 7.03 -20.11
CA ASN A 219 3.74 7.36 -18.81
C ASN A 219 3.13 6.15 -18.08
N ASN A 220 3.32 4.92 -18.59
CA ASN A 220 2.67 3.72 -18.05
C ASN A 220 3.60 2.50 -18.06
N ASN A 221 4.05 2.04 -16.89
CA ASN A 221 4.94 0.91 -16.71
C ASN A 221 4.41 -0.46 -17.19
N THR A 222 3.11 -0.60 -17.50
CA THR A 222 2.54 -1.85 -18.02
C THR A 222 2.56 -1.96 -19.54
N VAL A 223 2.67 -0.83 -20.24
CA VAL A 223 2.57 -0.76 -21.72
C VAL A 223 3.82 -0.11 -22.33
N SER A 224 4.41 0.85 -21.63
CA SER A 224 5.62 1.54 -22.07
C SER A 224 6.83 0.62 -22.05
N ARG A 225 7.71 0.81 -23.05
CA ARG A 225 8.96 0.07 -23.18
C ARG A 225 9.90 0.41 -22.01
N LEU A 226 10.46 -0.61 -21.36
CA LEU A 226 11.51 -0.40 -20.36
C LEU A 226 12.79 0.10 -21.05
N LEU A 227 13.26 1.28 -20.63
CA LEU A 227 14.54 1.87 -21.05
C LEU A 227 15.71 1.27 -20.27
N GLY A 228 15.50 1.00 -18.98
CA GLY A 228 16.48 0.32 -18.13
C GLY A 228 16.02 0.16 -16.69
N SER A 229 16.76 -0.67 -15.95
CA SER A 229 16.56 -0.97 -14.52
C SER A 229 17.93 -0.99 -13.84
N TYR A 230 18.07 -0.24 -12.75
CA TYR A 230 19.37 0.05 -12.14
C TYR A 230 19.31 -0.13 -10.63
N CYS A 231 20.38 -0.68 -10.05
CA CYS A 231 20.47 -0.93 -8.61
C CYS A 231 21.88 -0.69 -8.03
N ASN A 232 22.78 -0.07 -8.81
CA ASN A 232 24.11 0.49 -8.44
C ASN A 232 24.94 0.87 -9.66
N VAL A 233 24.67 0.21 -10.79
CA VAL A 233 25.27 0.52 -12.08
C VAL A 233 24.21 1.24 -12.91
N HIS A 234 24.52 2.41 -13.44
CA HIS A 234 23.63 3.20 -14.29
C HIS A 234 24.33 3.72 -15.54
N PRO A 235 23.60 4.03 -16.62
CA PRO A 235 24.14 4.74 -17.76
C PRO A 235 24.39 6.20 -17.37
N GLU A 236 25.31 6.84 -18.09
CA GLU A 236 25.57 8.27 -17.93
C GLU A 236 24.31 9.12 -18.19
N VAL A 237 23.50 8.71 -19.19
CA VAL A 237 22.30 9.43 -19.64
C VAL A 237 21.21 8.47 -20.10
N ILE A 238 19.95 8.82 -19.87
CA ILE A 238 18.76 8.15 -20.42
C ILE A 238 17.98 9.14 -21.27
N TYR A 239 17.48 8.69 -22.43
CA TYR A 239 16.62 9.47 -23.32
C TYR A 239 15.31 8.73 -23.55
N SER A 240 14.18 9.45 -23.49
CA SER A 240 12.91 8.97 -24.03
C SER A 240 12.88 9.09 -25.55
N THR A 241 11.93 8.42 -26.19
CA THR A 241 11.65 8.59 -27.62
C THR A 241 10.46 9.53 -27.89
N GLY A 242 9.71 9.89 -26.84
CA GLY A 242 8.62 10.86 -26.91
C GLY A 242 8.66 11.87 -25.77
N HIS A 243 7.55 12.61 -25.60
CA HIS A 243 7.45 13.74 -24.66
C HIS A 243 7.33 13.34 -23.19
N THR A 244 7.35 12.04 -22.87
CA THR A 244 7.18 11.54 -21.49
C THR A 244 8.14 10.41 -21.17
N CYS A 245 8.61 10.37 -19.93
CA CYS A 245 9.37 9.27 -19.33
C CYS A 245 8.84 9.03 -17.91
N MET A 246 8.75 7.77 -17.49
CA MET A 246 8.29 7.34 -16.16
C MET A 246 9.37 6.59 -15.43
#